data_AF-A0A2T5YDN6-F1
#
_entry.id   AF-A0A2T5YDN6-F1
#
_cell.length_a   1.000
_cell.length_b   1.000
_cell.length_c   1.000
_cell.angle_alpha   90.00
_cell.angle_beta   90.00
_cell.angle_gamma   90.00
#
_symmetry.space_group_name_H-M   'P 1'
#
loop_
_entity.id
_entity.type
_entity.pdbx_description
1 polymer ?
#
loop_
_entity_poly.entity_id
_entity_poly.type
_entity_poly.pdbx_seq_one_letter_code
_entity_poly.pdbx_strand_id
1 'polypeptide(L)'
;MIEILAETQEDMLAVRVSGQLTNDDFDLYREQIRDRMKRYGSARLYYEMVNLSWVKPGAALENALFDLVHGREYDRVAMVGEKVWQEWAAKIISPVKKKGVRYFNLADREKALRWVQTGEE
;
A
#
# COMPACT_ATOMS: atom_id res chain seq x y z
N MET A 1 -11.40 6.31 -3.15
CA MET A 1 -10.76 6.74 -4.39
C MET A 1 -9.29 6.38 -4.32
N ILE A 2 -8.77 5.84 -5.41
CA ILE A 2 -7.34 5.59 -5.59
C ILE A 2 -6.80 6.60 -6.60
N GLU A 3 -5.83 7.40 -6.17
CA GLU A 3 -5.08 8.32 -7.01
C GLU A 3 -3.69 7.73 -7.25
N ILE A 4 -3.24 7.62 -8.50
CA ILE A 4 -1.87 7.22 -8.82
C ILE A 4 -0.97 8.43 -8.68
N LEU A 5 0.07 8.30 -7.85
CA LEU A 5 1.02 9.36 -7.56
C LEU A 5 2.15 9.40 -8.60
N ALA A 6 2.76 10.58 -8.75
CA ALA A 6 3.87 10.81 -9.69
C ALA A 6 5.13 9.99 -9.36
N GLU A 7 5.29 9.55 -8.12
CA GLU A 7 6.39 8.68 -7.67
C GLU A 7 6.28 7.24 -8.17
N THR A 8 5.20 6.91 -8.90
CA THR A 8 5.06 5.65 -9.62
C THR A 8 6.08 5.55 -10.74
N GLN A 9 6.98 4.58 -10.67
CA GLN A 9 8.03 4.36 -11.65
C GLN A 9 8.39 2.88 -11.75
N GLU A 10 8.60 2.38 -12.96
CA GLU A 10 9.02 1.00 -13.21
C GLU A 10 8.13 -0.04 -12.48
N ASP A 11 8.74 -0.89 -11.65
CA ASP A 11 8.11 -1.90 -10.81
C ASP A 11 7.46 -1.33 -9.53
N MET A 12 7.63 -0.03 -9.26
CA MET A 12 6.99 0.66 -8.15
C MET A 12 5.65 1.28 -8.56
N LEU A 13 4.60 1.01 -7.78
CA LEU A 13 3.31 1.69 -7.85
C LEU A 13 3.09 2.50 -6.56
N ALA A 14 2.95 3.82 -6.72
CA ALA A 14 2.64 4.74 -5.64
C ALA A 14 1.20 5.24 -5.78
N VAL A 15 0.40 5.06 -4.73
CA VAL A 15 -0.99 5.48 -4.73
C VAL A 15 -1.35 6.23 -3.45
N ARG A 16 -2.23 7.21 -3.60
CA ARG A 16 -2.97 7.81 -2.49
C ARG A 16 -4.35 7.21 -2.43
N VAL A 17 -4.72 6.78 -1.23
CA VAL A 17 -6.01 6.20 -0.90
C VAL A 17 -6.73 7.18 0.01
N SER A 18 -7.87 7.69 -0.46
CA SER A 18 -8.68 8.65 0.29
C SER A 18 -10.17 8.46 0.02
N GLY A 19 -11.01 8.92 0.95
CA GLY A 19 -12.46 8.82 0.81
C GLY A 19 -12.93 7.38 0.59
N GLN A 20 -14.03 7.19 -0.15
CA GLN A 20 -14.68 5.89 -0.30
C GLN A 20 -14.08 5.14 -1.48
N LEU A 21 -13.67 3.90 -1.28
CA LEU A 21 -13.19 3.04 -2.36
C LEU A 21 -14.37 2.36 -3.05
N THR A 22 -14.34 2.39 -4.37
CA THR A 22 -15.29 1.73 -5.26
C THR A 22 -14.68 0.42 -5.79
N ASN A 23 -15.50 -0.45 -6.36
CA ASN A 23 -14.98 -1.67 -7.02
C ASN A 23 -14.09 -1.33 -8.22
N ASP A 24 -14.43 -0.28 -8.98
CA ASP A 24 -13.64 0.21 -10.11
C ASP A 24 -12.24 0.67 -9.69
N ASP A 25 -12.13 1.35 -8.53
CA ASP A 25 -10.83 1.71 -7.95
C ASP A 25 -9.96 0.45 -7.75
N PHE A 26 -10.56 -0.63 -7.21
CA PHE A 26 -9.87 -1.89 -6.98
C PHE A 26 -9.51 -2.63 -8.27
N ASP A 27 -10.35 -2.59 -9.29
CA ASP A 27 -10.07 -3.20 -10.57
C ASP A 27 -8.87 -2.51 -11.24
N LEU A 28 -8.90 -1.17 -11.36
CA LEU A 28 -7.79 -0.38 -11.91
C LEU A 28 -6.47 -0.69 -11.19
N TYR A 29 -6.53 -0.71 -9.86
CA TYR A 29 -5.39 -1.02 -9.01
C TYR A 29 -4.85 -2.44 -9.26
N ARG A 30 -5.72 -3.46 -9.36
CA ARG A 30 -5.32 -4.85 -9.68
C ARG A 30 -4.66 -4.95 -11.04
N GLU A 31 -5.13 -4.19 -12.04
CA GLU A 31 -4.51 -4.17 -13.37
C GLU A 31 -3.09 -3.61 -13.32
N GLN A 32 -2.91 -2.50 -12.62
CA GLN A 32 -1.62 -1.80 -12.49
C GLN A 32 -0.56 -2.66 -11.80
N ILE A 33 -0.95 -3.44 -10.79
CA ILE A 33 -0.05 -4.40 -10.15
C ILE A 33 0.27 -5.54 -11.09
N ARG A 34 -0.75 -6.18 -11.66
CA ARG A 34 -0.58 -7.32 -12.56
C ARG A 34 0.34 -7.01 -13.74
N ASP A 35 0.21 -5.81 -14.31
CA ASP A 35 1.06 -5.35 -15.39
C ASP A 35 2.52 -5.20 -14.96
N ARG A 36 2.79 -4.60 -13.79
CA ARG A 36 4.15 -4.48 -13.23
C ARG A 36 4.75 -5.83 -12.91
N MET A 37 4.00 -6.71 -12.24
CA MET A 37 4.42 -8.08 -11.94
C MET A 37 4.83 -8.83 -13.21
N LYS A 38 4.06 -8.68 -14.30
CA LYS A 38 4.39 -9.30 -15.59
C LYS A 38 5.63 -8.72 -16.26
N ARG A 39 5.86 -7.40 -16.15
CA ARG A 39 6.98 -6.72 -16.81
C ARG A 39 8.29 -6.88 -16.05
N TYR A 40 8.25 -6.81 -14.72
CA TYR A 40 9.43 -6.69 -13.87
C TYR A 40 9.66 -7.90 -12.96
N GLY A 41 8.71 -8.85 -12.89
CA GLY A 41 8.80 -10.06 -12.06
C GLY A 41 8.42 -9.85 -10.59
N SER A 42 8.47 -8.62 -10.10
CA SER A 42 7.98 -8.20 -8.79
C SER A 42 7.33 -6.82 -8.85
N ALA A 43 6.66 -6.42 -7.78
CA ALA A 43 6.14 -5.07 -7.62
C ALA A 43 6.50 -4.50 -6.24
N ARG A 44 6.92 -3.24 -6.25
CA ARG A 44 7.08 -2.40 -5.07
C ARG A 44 5.85 -1.50 -4.92
N LEU A 45 5.41 -1.27 -3.70
CA LEU A 45 4.13 -0.61 -3.46
C LEU A 45 4.25 0.48 -2.41
N TYR A 46 3.65 1.62 -2.69
CA TYR A 46 3.56 2.73 -1.76
C TYR A 46 2.11 3.18 -1.62
N TYR A 47 1.62 3.20 -0.38
CA TYR A 47 0.28 3.64 -0.03
C TYR A 47 0.33 4.87 0.85
N GLU A 48 -0.26 5.97 0.40
CA GLU A 48 -0.55 7.13 1.22
C GLU A 48 -2.03 7.16 1.59
N MET A 49 -2.35 6.84 2.83
CA MET A 49 -3.72 6.78 3.35
C MET A 49 -4.04 8.07 4.09
N VAL A 50 -4.89 8.89 3.48
CA VAL A 50 -5.23 10.23 3.99
C VAL A 50 -6.74 10.38 4.11
N ASN A 51 -7.19 10.96 5.22
CA ASN A 51 -8.59 11.31 5.44
C ASN A 51 -9.54 10.12 5.22
N LEU A 52 -9.15 8.96 5.75
CA LEU A 52 -10.03 7.80 5.80
C LEU A 52 -11.07 8.03 6.90
N SER A 53 -12.19 8.66 6.55
CA SER A 53 -13.30 8.91 7.48
C SER A 53 -14.03 7.63 7.95
N TRP A 54 -13.50 6.44 7.62
CA TRP A 54 -14.07 5.14 7.92
C TRP A 54 -13.51 4.60 9.22
N VAL A 55 -14.13 5.02 10.33
CA VAL A 55 -13.94 4.41 11.67
C VAL A 55 -14.46 2.95 11.73
N LYS A 56 -14.96 2.43 10.61
CA LYS A 56 -14.97 0.99 10.33
C LYS A 56 -14.26 0.80 9.00
N PRO A 57 -13.02 0.31 8.96
CA PRO A 57 -12.48 -0.16 7.71
C PRO A 57 -13.49 -1.15 7.13
N GLY A 58 -13.90 -0.87 5.90
CA GLY A 58 -14.76 -1.79 5.20
C GLY A 58 -13.95 -3.05 4.95
N ALA A 59 -14.57 -4.21 5.17
CA ALA A 59 -13.98 -5.52 4.86
C ALA A 59 -13.29 -5.57 3.48
N ALA A 60 -13.69 -4.73 2.52
CA ALA A 60 -13.05 -4.59 1.22
C ALA A 60 -11.60 -4.06 1.26
N LEU A 61 -11.31 -2.98 2.01
CA LEU A 61 -9.94 -2.47 2.14
C LEU A 61 -9.07 -3.44 2.94
N GLU A 62 -9.65 -4.03 3.97
CA GLU A 62 -8.99 -5.04 4.80
C GLU A 62 -8.64 -6.28 3.98
N ASN A 63 -9.58 -6.78 3.18
CA ASN A 63 -9.36 -7.92 2.29
C ASN A 63 -8.32 -7.58 1.22
N ALA A 64 -8.38 -6.40 0.60
CA ALA A 64 -7.40 -6.00 -0.40
C ALA A 64 -5.97 -5.89 0.17
N LEU A 65 -5.83 -5.31 1.37
CA LEU A 65 -4.56 -5.25 2.08
C LEU A 65 -4.11 -6.64 2.56
N PHE A 66 -5.04 -7.48 2.99
CA PHE A 66 -4.76 -8.85 3.41
C PHE A 66 -4.29 -9.71 2.23
N ASP A 67 -4.95 -9.64 1.07
CA ASP A 67 -4.54 -10.28 -0.17
C ASP A 67 -3.15 -9.78 -0.60
N LEU A 68 -2.86 -8.50 -0.40
CA LEU A 68 -1.53 -7.95 -0.65
C LEU A 68 -0.46 -8.58 0.24
N VAL A 69 -0.74 -8.63 1.54
CA VAL A 69 0.14 -9.20 2.55
C VAL A 69 0.32 -10.71 2.34
N HIS A 70 -0.70 -11.39 1.82
CA HIS A 70 -0.67 -12.84 1.62
C HIS A 70 -0.13 -13.24 0.25
N GLY A 71 -0.22 -12.35 -0.75
CA GLY A 71 0.39 -12.48 -2.06
C GLY A 71 1.90 -12.69 -1.96
N ARG A 72 2.42 -13.69 -2.68
CA ARG A 72 3.80 -14.19 -2.53
C ARG A 72 4.86 -13.41 -3.33
N GLU A 73 4.49 -12.31 -3.99
CA GLU A 73 5.30 -11.78 -5.10
C GLU A 73 5.66 -10.27 -4.98
N TYR A 74 5.35 -9.64 -3.83
CA TYR A 74 5.74 -8.25 -3.57
C TYR A 74 7.13 -8.18 -2.94
N ASP A 75 7.97 -7.25 -3.42
CA ASP A 75 9.34 -7.05 -2.88
C ASP A 75 9.30 -6.15 -1.63
N ARG A 76 8.81 -4.92 -1.79
CA ARG A 76 8.66 -3.94 -0.69
C ARG A 76 7.34 -3.21 -0.75
N VAL A 77 6.72 -3.00 0.41
CA VAL A 77 5.44 -2.30 0.56
C VAL A 77 5.55 -1.27 1.67
N ALA A 78 5.51 0.01 1.31
CA ALA A 78 5.42 1.11 2.28
C ALA A 78 3.96 1.52 2.44
N MET A 79 3.50 1.58 3.68
CA MET A 79 2.18 2.08 4.05
C MET A 79 2.37 3.32 4.91
N VAL A 80 1.68 4.40 4.57
CA VAL A 80 1.87 5.74 5.13
C VAL A 80 0.51 6.32 5.52
N GLY A 81 0.36 6.89 6.71
CA GLY A 81 -0.87 7.59 7.12
C GLY A 81 -0.92 7.99 8.60
N GLU A 82 -2.13 8.29 9.10
CA GLU A 82 -2.40 8.75 10.49
C GLU A 82 -2.67 7.65 11.55
N LYS A 83 -2.88 7.97 12.83
CA LYS A 83 -3.04 6.94 13.90
C LYS A 83 -4.16 5.90 13.67
N VAL A 84 -5.23 6.24 12.93
CA VAL A 84 -6.41 5.39 12.76
C VAL A 84 -6.12 4.06 12.04
N TRP A 85 -5.26 4.08 11.01
CA TRP A 85 -4.87 2.83 10.34
C TRP A 85 -3.75 2.10 11.10
N GLN A 86 -3.05 2.74 12.05
CA GLN A 86 -2.02 2.09 12.88
C GLN A 86 -2.62 1.05 13.84
N GLU A 87 -3.82 1.28 14.39
CA GLU A 87 -4.51 0.28 15.22
C GLU A 87 -4.95 -0.95 14.40
N TRP A 88 -5.30 -0.73 13.13
CA TRP A 88 -5.62 -1.77 12.16
C TRP A 88 -4.38 -2.53 11.69
N ALA A 89 -3.35 -1.78 11.34
CA ALA A 89 -2.02 -2.28 11.06
C ALA A 89 -1.52 -3.17 12.19
N ALA A 90 -1.66 -2.77 13.46
CA ALA A 90 -1.16 -3.54 14.61
C ALA A 90 -1.70 -4.97 14.66
N LYS A 91 -2.94 -5.19 14.19
CA LYS A 91 -3.56 -6.52 14.08
C LYS A 91 -3.02 -7.34 12.92
N ILE A 92 -2.61 -6.69 11.82
CA ILE A 92 -2.03 -7.32 10.63
C ILE A 92 -0.49 -7.46 10.77
N ILE A 93 0.17 -6.65 11.61
CA ILE A 93 1.64 -6.50 11.73
C ILE A 93 2.36 -7.81 12.12
N SER A 94 1.71 -8.75 12.81
CA SER A 94 2.38 -9.96 13.33
C SER A 94 2.94 -10.89 12.21
N PRO A 95 2.18 -11.26 11.16
CA PRO A 95 2.72 -12.01 10.01
C PRO A 95 3.45 -11.14 8.96
N VAL A 96 3.20 -9.83 8.94
CA VAL A 96 3.58 -8.91 7.84
C VAL A 96 5.06 -8.50 7.83
N LYS A 97 5.69 -8.37 9.00
CA LYS A 97 7.10 -7.95 9.10
C LYS A 97 8.09 -8.89 8.40
N LYS A 98 7.71 -10.14 8.11
CA LYS A 98 8.55 -11.11 7.39
C LYS A 98 8.49 -10.99 5.86
N LYS A 99 7.62 -10.14 5.31
CA LYS A 99 7.33 -10.06 3.86
C LYS A 99 7.64 -8.70 3.22
N GLY A 100 8.56 -7.92 3.80
CA GLY A 100 8.97 -6.65 3.18
C GLY A 100 7.89 -5.57 3.22
N VAL A 101 7.04 -5.52 4.25
CA VAL A 101 6.02 -4.46 4.41
C VAL A 101 6.39 -3.59 5.62
N ARG A 102 6.33 -2.26 5.48
CA ARG A 102 6.62 -1.30 6.54
C ARG A 102 5.57 -0.20 6.63
N TYR A 103 5.48 0.35 7.84
CA TYR A 103 4.48 1.32 8.26
C TYR A 103 5.20 2.62 8.66
N PHE A 104 4.73 3.75 8.15
CA PHE A 104 5.31 5.08 8.38
C PHE A 104 4.23 6.10 8.73
N ASN A 105 4.57 7.11 9.53
CA ASN A 105 3.64 8.21 9.75
C ASN A 105 3.49 9.03 8.46
N LEU A 106 2.35 9.69 8.26
CA LEU A 106 2.17 10.64 7.16
C LEU A 106 3.27 11.73 7.14
N ALA A 107 3.75 12.15 8.31
CA ALA A 107 4.88 13.06 8.43
C ALA A 107 6.21 12.49 7.88
N ASP A 108 6.33 11.15 7.81
CA ASP A 108 7.52 10.43 7.33
C ASP A 108 7.37 9.98 5.87
N ARG A 109 6.50 10.64 5.09
CA ARG A 109 6.24 10.34 3.66
C ARG A 109 7.52 10.12 2.85
N GLU A 110 8.48 11.04 2.97
CA GLU A 110 9.73 10.97 2.21
C GLU A 110 10.61 9.79 2.63
N LYS A 111 10.63 9.48 3.93
CA LYS A 111 11.33 8.30 4.46
C LYS A 111 10.73 7.02 3.90
N ALA A 112 9.40 6.94 3.85
CA ALA A 112 8.68 5.80 3.32
C ALA A 112 8.94 5.59 1.82
N LEU A 113 8.96 6.67 1.03
CA LEU A 113 9.30 6.65 -0.40
C LEU A 113 10.72 6.17 -0.64
N ARG A 114 11.70 6.70 0.11
CA ARG A 114 13.10 6.24 0.04
C ARG A 114 13.20 4.75 0.36
N TRP A 115 12.56 4.32 1.44
CA TRP A 115 12.63 2.95 1.88
C TRP A 115 12.02 1.95 0.89
N VAL A 116 10.86 2.25 0.31
CA VAL A 116 10.29 1.33 -0.70
C VAL A 116 11.19 1.27 -1.93
N GLN A 117 11.81 2.39 -2.33
CA GLN A 117 12.69 2.45 -3.48
C GLN A 117 14.00 1.69 -3.22
N THR A 118 14.80 2.10 -2.25
CA THR A 118 16.17 1.61 -2.09
C THR A 118 16.32 0.53 -1.01
N GLY A 119 15.32 0.40 -0.13
CA GLY A 119 15.41 -0.43 1.08
C GLY A 119 16.12 0.26 2.25
N GLU A 120 16.64 1.47 2.05
CA GLU A 120 17.36 2.26 3.05
C GLU A 120 16.43 3.20 3.82
N GLU A 121 16.73 3.44 5.10
CA GLU A 121 15.93 4.30 6.00
C GLU A 121 16.44 5.74 6.09
#